data_AF-A0A838R5S2-F1
#
_entry.id   AF-A0A838R5S2-F1
#
_cell.length_a   1.000
_cell.length_b   1.000
_cell.length_c   1.000
_cell.angle_alpha   90.00
_cell.angle_beta   90.00
_cell.angle_gamma   90.00
#
_symmetry.space_group_name_H-M   'P 1'
#
loop_
_entity.id
_entity.type
_entity.pdbx_description
1 polymer ?
#
loop_
_entity_poly.entity_id
_entity_poly.type
_entity_poly.pdbx_seq_one_letter_code
_entity_poly.pdbx_strand_id
1 'polypeptide(L)'
;MACYRAAFLLTAISIAAPATAQQRREIPNRQSPAPSAGRWLRQLANDLDHLQEDLFFERGKYPEGLGAQVDQVSLAVAHLQRVRLQTTDQRHQLRDFQEMDRKVHQLVDTLEQFGDPWLRRQASRISYSDEQLHYALQRKIEMPRANPRELLARQSHLLENVARDLQQLDERVNQRDRRLGDAIQEFADRTEHFHEVVEKGADTEHLRGDFQEVDEAWHHVVERLNGSKYGYYLRAAAQNVDRVHNQVHEMVTPHGRVTEPAAPRNPPPRRRPAIEFEIPGVGRFQIPQ
;
A
#
# COMPACT_ATOMS: atom_id res chain seq x y z
N MET A 1 -27.46 -65.26 51.23
CA MET A 1 -26.86 -64.44 50.16
C MET A 1 -26.81 -63.00 50.64
N ALA A 2 -25.61 -62.46 50.79
CA ALA A 2 -25.33 -61.23 51.54
C ALA A 2 -25.59 -59.96 50.70
N CYS A 3 -26.30 -59.00 51.29
CA CYS A 3 -26.50 -57.65 50.77
C CYS A 3 -25.35 -56.75 51.24
N TYR A 4 -24.60 -56.13 50.32
CA TYR A 4 -23.66 -55.05 50.63
C TYR A 4 -24.28 -53.71 50.24
N ARG A 5 -24.46 -52.84 51.24
CA ARG A 5 -24.74 -51.40 51.10
C ARG A 5 -23.40 -50.66 51.10
N ALA A 6 -23.10 -49.93 50.04
CA ALA A 6 -22.01 -48.96 50.00
C ALA A 6 -22.58 -47.54 49.98
N ALA A 7 -22.29 -46.76 51.01
CA ALA A 7 -22.61 -45.35 51.11
C ALA A 7 -21.46 -44.52 50.51
N PHE A 8 -21.77 -43.64 49.55
CA PHE A 8 -20.83 -42.66 49.01
C PHE A 8 -21.06 -41.30 49.70
N LEU A 9 -20.03 -40.82 50.39
CA LEU A 9 -19.93 -39.47 50.93
C LEU A 9 -19.50 -38.51 49.80
N LEU A 10 -20.34 -37.53 49.48
CA LEU A 10 -20.03 -36.42 48.58
C LEU A 10 -19.44 -35.26 49.38
N THR A 11 -18.14 -35.02 49.22
CA THR A 11 -17.45 -33.84 49.76
C THR A 11 -17.52 -32.71 48.75
N ALA A 12 -18.27 -31.65 49.06
CA ALA A 12 -18.33 -30.46 48.21
C ALA A 12 -17.12 -29.55 48.47
N ILE A 13 -16.23 -29.43 47.48
CA ILE A 13 -15.11 -28.47 47.51
C ILE A 13 -15.59 -27.20 46.80
N SER A 14 -15.74 -26.10 47.55
CA SER A 14 -15.97 -24.77 46.97
C SER A 14 -14.63 -24.14 46.60
N ILE A 15 -14.38 -23.96 45.31
CA ILE A 15 -13.21 -23.24 44.79
C ILE A 15 -13.64 -21.79 44.53
N ALA A 16 -13.16 -20.87 45.37
CA ALA A 16 -13.31 -19.43 45.14
C ALA A 16 -12.35 -19.00 44.02
N ALA A 17 -12.90 -18.50 42.91
CA ALA A 17 -12.11 -17.95 41.82
C ALA A 17 -11.58 -16.55 42.19
N PRO A 18 -10.27 -16.26 42.05
CA PRO A 18 -9.76 -14.91 42.24
C PRO A 18 -10.23 -14.01 41.10
N ALA A 19 -10.78 -12.84 41.46
CA ALA A 19 -11.09 -11.76 40.54
C ALA A 19 -9.79 -11.22 39.92
N THR A 20 -9.53 -11.62 38.68
CA THR A 20 -8.41 -11.11 37.87
C THR A 20 -8.72 -9.68 37.46
N ALA A 21 -8.03 -8.72 38.10
CA ALA A 21 -7.96 -7.34 37.62
C ALA A 21 -7.42 -7.35 36.19
N GLN A 22 -8.29 -7.02 35.24
CA GLN A 22 -8.02 -7.01 33.82
C GLN A 22 -7.16 -5.77 33.50
N GLN A 23 -5.86 -5.92 33.76
CA GLN A 23 -4.85 -4.93 33.43
C GLN A 23 -4.88 -4.75 31.90
N ARG A 24 -5.57 -3.70 31.43
CA ARG A 24 -5.53 -3.22 30.04
C ARG A 24 -4.07 -2.95 29.73
N ARG A 25 -3.39 -3.94 29.15
CA ARG A 25 -2.08 -3.75 28.54
C ARG A 25 -2.33 -2.78 27.39
N GLU A 26 -1.93 -1.52 27.59
CA GLU A 26 -1.69 -0.61 26.48
C GLU A 26 -0.73 -1.32 25.56
N ILE A 27 -1.25 -1.80 24.43
CA ILE A 27 -0.44 -2.39 23.38
C ILE A 27 0.39 -1.21 22.87
N PRO A 28 1.71 -1.17 23.08
CA PRO A 28 2.53 -0.09 22.55
C PRO A 28 2.26 -0.03 21.05
N ASN A 29 1.93 1.17 20.56
CA ASN A 29 1.61 1.47 19.18
C ASN A 29 2.81 1.05 18.29
N ARG A 30 2.85 -0.22 17.90
CA ARG A 30 3.85 -0.79 17.00
C ARG A 30 3.49 -0.29 15.62
N GLN A 31 3.92 0.93 15.29
CA GLN A 31 4.09 1.31 13.90
C GLN A 31 4.95 0.22 13.26
N SER A 32 4.36 -0.56 12.36
CA SER A 32 5.09 -1.61 11.66
C SER A 32 6.26 -0.93 10.97
N PRO A 33 7.51 -1.38 11.19
CA PRO A 33 8.66 -0.72 10.58
C PRO A 33 8.44 -0.69 9.08
N ALA A 34 8.48 0.52 8.50
CA ALA A 34 8.25 0.72 7.08
C ALA A 34 9.08 -0.31 6.28
N PRO A 35 8.48 -0.97 5.28
CA PRO A 35 9.16 -2.02 4.53
C PRO A 35 10.50 -1.51 4.01
N SER A 36 11.57 -2.25 4.32
CA SER A 36 12.91 -1.84 3.90
C SER A 36 13.03 -1.80 2.39
N ALA A 37 13.83 -0.89 1.84
CA ALA A 37 14.14 -0.86 0.40
C ALA A 37 14.65 -2.21 -0.14
N GLY A 38 15.22 -3.09 0.70
CA GLY A 38 15.61 -4.44 0.28
C GLY A 38 14.41 -5.37 -0.01
N ARG A 39 13.27 -5.15 0.65
CA ARG A 39 12.02 -5.89 0.37
C ARG A 39 11.46 -5.47 -0.99
N TRP A 40 11.33 -4.17 -1.25
CA TRP A 40 10.80 -3.67 -2.52
C TRP A 40 11.68 -4.02 -3.70
N LEU A 41 13.00 -3.98 -3.54
CA LEU A 41 13.92 -4.40 -4.59
C LEU A 41 13.82 -5.90 -4.92
N ARG A 42 13.45 -6.76 -3.95
CA ARG A 42 13.11 -8.16 -4.23
C ARG A 42 11.76 -8.32 -4.88
N GLN A 43 10.77 -7.52 -4.47
CA GLN A 43 9.44 -7.53 -5.09
C GLN A 43 9.52 -7.14 -6.56
N LEU A 44 10.27 -6.07 -6.89
CA LEU A 44 10.52 -5.64 -8.26
C LEU A 44 11.19 -6.75 -9.09
N ALA A 45 12.20 -7.42 -8.53
CA ALA A 45 12.84 -8.57 -9.20
C ALA A 45 11.82 -9.70 -9.48
N ASN A 46 11.01 -10.07 -8.49
CA ASN A 46 9.97 -11.09 -8.68
C ASN A 46 8.94 -10.68 -9.74
N ASP A 47 8.53 -9.41 -9.79
CA ASP A 47 7.58 -8.91 -10.79
C ASP A 47 8.16 -8.97 -12.21
N LEU A 48 9.47 -8.69 -12.37
CA LEU A 48 10.19 -8.85 -13.64
C LEU A 48 10.36 -10.33 -14.03
N ASP A 49 10.69 -11.20 -13.09
CA ASP A 49 10.80 -12.65 -13.34
C ASP A 49 9.46 -13.23 -13.81
N HIS A 50 8.35 -12.81 -13.20
CA HIS A 50 7.00 -13.21 -13.65
C HIS A 50 6.65 -12.68 -15.04
N LEU A 51 7.03 -11.44 -15.35
CA LEU A 51 6.87 -10.91 -16.70
C LEU A 51 7.66 -11.73 -17.72
N GLN A 52 8.91 -12.06 -17.41
CA GLN A 52 9.77 -12.87 -18.27
C GLN A 52 9.19 -14.28 -18.49
N GLU A 53 8.71 -14.93 -17.43
CA GLU A 53 8.05 -16.23 -17.50
C GLU A 53 6.81 -16.17 -18.41
N ASP A 54 5.95 -15.17 -18.24
CA ASP A 54 4.74 -15.00 -19.05
C ASP A 54 5.06 -14.67 -20.53
N LEU A 55 6.14 -13.94 -20.80
CA LEU A 55 6.63 -13.70 -22.17
C LEU A 55 7.16 -14.99 -22.81
N PHE A 56 7.89 -15.82 -22.06
CA PHE A 56 8.43 -17.08 -22.53
C PHE A 56 7.34 -18.08 -22.91
N PHE A 57 6.23 -18.13 -22.16
CA PHE A 57 5.10 -18.99 -22.47
C PHE A 57 4.16 -18.44 -23.56
N GLU A 58 4.59 -17.41 -24.31
CA GLU A 58 3.93 -16.87 -25.51
C GLU A 58 2.41 -16.65 -25.36
N ARG A 59 1.98 -16.04 -24.25
CA ARG A 59 0.56 -15.68 -24.05
C ARG A 59 0.00 -14.67 -25.06
N GLY A 60 0.79 -14.18 -26.02
CA GLY A 60 0.33 -13.24 -27.04
C GLY A 60 1.39 -12.82 -28.04
N LYS A 61 1.03 -11.84 -28.87
CA LYS A 61 1.99 -11.11 -29.72
C LYS A 61 2.57 -9.97 -28.89
N TYR A 62 3.88 -9.82 -28.91
CA TYR A 62 4.60 -8.81 -28.13
C TYR A 62 5.42 -7.90 -29.05
N PRO A 63 5.74 -6.67 -28.61
CA PRO A 63 6.62 -5.80 -29.38
C PRO A 63 8.01 -6.43 -29.52
N GLU A 64 8.62 -6.24 -30.69
CA GLU A 64 9.97 -6.73 -30.96
C GLU A 64 10.96 -6.14 -29.94
N GLY A 65 11.81 -6.99 -29.36
CA GLY A 65 12.79 -6.57 -28.36
C GLY A 65 12.29 -6.46 -26.92
N LEU A 66 10.99 -6.67 -26.64
CA LEU A 66 10.47 -6.58 -25.25
C LEU A 66 11.21 -7.52 -24.29
N GLY A 67 11.45 -8.77 -24.69
CA GLY A 67 12.19 -9.73 -23.86
C GLY A 67 13.59 -9.24 -23.51
N ALA A 68 14.31 -8.68 -24.50
CA ALA A 68 15.64 -8.10 -24.27
C ALA A 68 15.60 -6.85 -23.36
N GLN A 69 14.54 -6.05 -23.45
CA GLN A 69 14.33 -4.91 -22.54
C GLN A 69 14.10 -5.40 -21.10
N VAL A 70 13.26 -6.42 -20.89
CA VAL A 70 13.05 -7.04 -19.57
C VAL A 70 14.35 -7.58 -19.01
N ASP A 71 15.15 -8.32 -19.80
CA ASP A 71 16.46 -8.83 -19.36
C ASP A 71 17.41 -7.71 -18.90
N GLN A 72 17.45 -6.59 -19.63
CA GLN A 72 18.28 -5.44 -19.26
C GLN A 72 17.84 -4.80 -17.93
N VAL A 73 16.53 -4.71 -17.69
CA VAL A 73 15.99 -4.19 -16.42
C VAL A 73 16.31 -5.17 -15.29
N SER A 74 16.09 -6.47 -15.48
CA SER A 74 16.43 -7.50 -14.50
C SER A 74 17.91 -7.49 -14.11
N LEU A 75 18.82 -7.32 -15.09
CA LEU A 75 20.25 -7.16 -14.83
C LEU A 75 20.57 -5.91 -14.01
N ALA A 76 19.91 -4.78 -14.27
CA ALA A 76 20.09 -3.55 -13.51
C ALA A 76 19.59 -3.69 -12.07
N VAL A 77 18.43 -4.31 -11.86
CA VAL A 77 17.89 -4.63 -10.52
C VAL A 77 18.84 -5.55 -9.75
N ALA A 78 19.32 -6.62 -10.38
CA ALA A 78 20.29 -7.55 -9.79
C ALA A 78 21.64 -6.86 -9.48
N HIS A 79 22.07 -5.91 -10.31
CA HIS A 79 23.26 -5.11 -10.05
C HIS A 79 23.09 -4.23 -8.81
N LEU A 80 21.99 -3.47 -8.72
CA LEU A 80 21.70 -2.63 -7.54
C LEU A 80 21.59 -3.47 -6.26
N GLN A 81 20.96 -4.64 -6.32
CA GLN A 81 20.91 -5.58 -5.19
C GLN A 81 22.31 -5.94 -4.69
N ARG A 82 23.23 -6.29 -5.60
CA ARG A 82 24.62 -6.62 -5.25
C ARG A 82 25.37 -5.43 -4.68
N VAL A 83 25.31 -4.26 -5.33
CA VAL A 83 25.98 -3.04 -4.87
C VAL A 83 25.56 -2.69 -3.44
N ARG A 84 24.26 -2.70 -3.15
CA ARG A 84 23.75 -2.38 -1.81
C ARG A 84 24.24 -3.32 -0.70
N LEU A 85 24.58 -4.57 -1.04
CA LEU A 85 25.16 -5.53 -0.10
C LEU A 85 26.68 -5.35 0.06
N GLN A 86 27.36 -4.79 -0.94
CA GLN A 86 28.81 -4.77 -1.03
C GLN A 86 29.45 -3.43 -0.66
N THR A 87 28.73 -2.31 -0.82
CA THR A 87 29.27 -0.97 -0.55
C THR A 87 28.41 -0.19 0.43
N THR A 88 29.05 0.61 1.28
CA THR A 88 28.42 1.66 2.09
C THR A 88 28.43 3.02 1.41
N ASP A 89 29.02 3.14 0.21
CA ASP A 89 29.07 4.39 -0.56
C ASP A 89 27.68 4.74 -1.12
N GLN A 90 27.04 5.70 -0.47
CA GLN A 90 25.72 6.20 -0.84
C GLN A 90 25.68 6.85 -2.22
N ARG A 91 26.78 7.48 -2.68
CA ARG A 91 26.80 8.14 -3.99
C ARG A 91 26.80 7.13 -5.12
N HIS A 92 27.51 6.02 -4.93
CA HIS A 92 27.49 4.89 -5.85
C HIS A 92 26.10 4.26 -5.89
N GLN A 93 25.52 3.94 -4.73
CA GLN A 93 24.16 3.38 -4.64
C GLN A 93 23.11 4.27 -5.33
N LEU A 94 23.20 5.60 -5.16
CA LEU A 94 22.29 6.54 -5.81
C LEU A 94 22.43 6.53 -7.33
N ARG A 95 23.65 6.46 -7.87
CA ARG A 95 23.88 6.41 -9.31
C ARG A 95 23.28 5.14 -9.92
N ASP A 96 23.54 3.99 -9.32
CA ASP A 96 23.07 2.71 -9.83
C ASP A 96 21.55 2.61 -9.71
N PHE A 97 20.98 3.22 -8.66
CA PHE A 97 19.54 3.35 -8.52
C PHE A 97 18.94 4.23 -9.63
N GLN A 98 19.51 5.39 -9.92
CA GLN A 98 19.05 6.27 -11.02
C GLN A 98 19.15 5.60 -12.40
N GLU A 99 20.17 4.77 -12.61
CA GLU A 99 20.29 4.00 -13.84
C GLU A 99 19.20 2.92 -13.95
N MET A 100 18.99 2.16 -12.87
CA MET A 100 17.92 1.15 -12.79
C MET A 100 16.55 1.79 -12.98
N ASP A 101 16.26 2.87 -12.26
CA ASP A 101 15.01 3.64 -12.30
C ASP A 101 14.64 4.06 -13.73
N ARG A 102 15.60 4.64 -14.46
CA ARG A 102 15.40 5.02 -15.87
C ARG A 102 15.02 3.82 -16.75
N LYS A 103 15.67 2.67 -16.55
CA LYS A 103 15.39 1.45 -17.33
C LYS A 103 14.03 0.88 -16.99
N VAL A 104 13.63 0.90 -15.72
CA VAL A 104 12.30 0.48 -15.26
C VAL A 104 11.23 1.37 -15.88
N HIS A 105 11.38 2.69 -15.83
CA HIS A 105 10.45 3.64 -16.45
C HIS A 105 10.32 3.39 -17.95
N GLN A 106 11.43 3.23 -18.67
CA GLN A 106 11.40 2.91 -20.10
C GLN A 106 10.66 1.60 -20.39
N LEU A 107 10.78 0.59 -19.53
CA LEU A 107 10.03 -0.65 -19.66
C LEU A 107 8.53 -0.44 -19.40
N VAL A 108 8.18 0.27 -18.34
CA VAL A 108 6.79 0.63 -18.02
C VAL A 108 6.14 1.37 -19.19
N ASP A 109 6.80 2.39 -19.75
CA ASP A 109 6.34 3.14 -20.92
C ASP A 109 6.08 2.21 -22.13
N THR A 110 7.03 1.30 -22.43
CA THR A 110 6.86 0.31 -23.52
C THR A 110 5.63 -0.57 -23.29
N LEU A 111 5.45 -1.06 -22.06
CA LEU A 111 4.33 -1.94 -21.69
C LEU A 111 2.98 -1.23 -21.81
N GLU A 112 2.91 0.05 -21.42
CA GLU A 112 1.70 0.87 -21.49
C GLU A 112 1.32 1.23 -22.92
N GLN A 113 2.30 1.64 -23.74
CA GLN A 113 2.09 2.05 -25.13
C GLN A 113 1.57 0.94 -26.04
N PHE A 114 1.84 -0.33 -25.70
CA PHE A 114 1.39 -1.47 -26.50
C PHE A 114 -0.14 -1.67 -26.46
N GLY A 115 -0.82 -1.13 -25.45
CA GLY A 115 -2.29 -1.14 -25.35
C GLY A 115 -2.92 -2.48 -24.98
N ASP A 116 -2.14 -3.54 -24.79
CA ASP A 116 -2.64 -4.84 -24.31
C ASP A 116 -3.03 -4.76 -22.82
N PRO A 117 -4.27 -5.13 -22.43
CA PRO A 117 -4.70 -5.03 -21.03
C PRO A 117 -3.90 -5.89 -20.05
N TRP A 118 -3.29 -7.00 -20.48
CA TRP A 118 -2.44 -7.80 -19.61
C TRP A 118 -1.08 -7.12 -19.41
N LEU A 119 -0.44 -6.61 -20.46
CA LEU A 119 0.81 -5.85 -20.35
C LEU A 119 0.64 -4.59 -19.49
N ARG A 120 -0.48 -3.86 -19.63
CA ARG A 120 -0.80 -2.72 -18.75
C ARG A 120 -0.87 -3.12 -17.27
N ARG A 121 -1.42 -4.29 -16.94
CA ARG A 121 -1.41 -4.78 -15.54
C ARG A 121 0.00 -5.10 -15.05
N GLN A 122 0.89 -5.59 -15.92
CA GLN A 122 2.29 -5.82 -15.56
C GLN A 122 3.02 -4.49 -15.37
N ALA A 123 2.76 -3.49 -16.21
CA ALA A 123 3.25 -2.12 -16.04
C ALA A 123 2.85 -1.55 -14.67
N SER A 124 1.56 -1.60 -14.30
CA SER A 124 1.09 -1.12 -12.99
C SER A 124 1.79 -1.82 -11.82
N ARG A 125 2.00 -3.15 -11.90
CA ARG A 125 2.70 -3.91 -10.85
C ARG A 125 4.16 -3.51 -10.71
N ILE A 126 4.87 -3.38 -11.83
CA ILE A 126 6.28 -3.01 -11.86
C ILE A 126 6.46 -1.57 -11.37
N SER A 127 5.65 -0.65 -11.89
CA SER A 127 5.61 0.76 -11.47
C SER A 127 5.34 0.88 -9.96
N TYR A 128 4.38 0.12 -9.43
CA TYR A 128 4.10 0.08 -8.00
C TYR A 128 5.33 -0.30 -7.18
N SER A 129 6.00 -1.39 -7.54
CA SER A 129 7.18 -1.89 -6.81
C SER A 129 8.36 -0.93 -6.89
N ASP A 130 8.55 -0.27 -8.03
CA ASP A 130 9.59 0.74 -8.26
C ASP A 130 9.35 2.02 -7.44
N GLU A 131 8.13 2.55 -7.45
CA GLU A 131 7.78 3.74 -6.68
C GLU A 131 7.87 3.51 -5.16
N GLN A 132 7.50 2.30 -4.69
CA GLN A 132 7.71 1.94 -3.30
C GLN A 132 9.20 1.79 -2.92
N LEU A 133 10.04 1.37 -3.87
CA LEU A 133 11.50 1.34 -3.70
C LEU A 133 12.06 2.76 -3.59
N HIS A 134 11.63 3.69 -4.47
CA HIS A 134 11.96 5.12 -4.42
C HIS A 134 11.63 5.72 -3.04
N TYR A 135 10.37 5.58 -2.61
CA TYR A 135 9.92 6.07 -1.32
C TYR A 135 10.77 5.52 -0.15
N ALA A 136 11.05 4.22 -0.16
CA ALA A 136 11.82 3.56 0.89
C ALA A 136 13.30 3.97 0.90
N LEU A 137 13.89 4.29 -0.26
CA LEU A 137 15.26 4.78 -0.36
C LEU A 137 15.37 6.23 0.12
N GLN A 138 14.43 7.10 -0.27
CA GLN A 138 14.42 8.51 0.14
C GLN A 138 14.18 8.69 1.64
N ARG A 139 13.42 7.80 2.30
CA ARG A 139 13.26 7.83 3.76
C ARG A 139 14.52 7.44 4.54
N LYS A 140 15.39 6.60 3.96
CA LYS A 140 16.55 6.03 4.66
C LYS A 140 17.85 6.74 4.36
N ILE A 141 18.06 7.06 3.10
CA ILE A 141 19.16 7.88 2.66
C ILE A 141 18.63 9.28 2.89
N GLU A 142 19.19 10.02 3.86
CA GLU A 142 18.98 11.46 3.97
C GLU A 142 19.48 12.11 2.68
N MET A 143 18.73 11.97 1.58
CA MET A 143 19.08 12.47 0.27
C MET A 143 18.88 13.99 0.36
N PRO A 144 19.94 14.79 0.53
CA PRO A 144 19.80 16.22 0.81
C PRO A 144 19.31 16.99 -0.44
N ARG A 145 19.03 16.27 -1.54
CA ARG A 145 18.72 16.77 -2.87
C ARG A 145 17.45 16.19 -3.48
N ALA A 146 16.80 15.22 -2.84
CA ALA A 146 15.54 14.72 -3.37
C ALA A 146 14.51 15.83 -3.20
N ASN A 147 14.01 16.36 -4.33
CA ASN A 147 13.02 17.42 -4.33
C ASN A 147 11.73 16.84 -3.73
N PRO A 148 11.28 17.30 -2.54
CA PRO A 148 10.08 16.74 -1.91
C PRO A 148 8.83 16.88 -2.81
N ARG A 149 8.84 17.84 -3.73
CA ARG A 149 7.77 17.97 -4.75
C ARG A 149 7.81 16.87 -5.80
N GLU A 150 9.01 16.45 -6.23
CA GLU A 150 9.14 15.36 -7.20
C GLU A 150 8.65 14.04 -6.60
N LEU A 151 9.01 13.76 -5.34
CA LEU A 151 8.49 12.59 -4.65
C LEU A 151 6.96 12.67 -4.50
N LEU A 152 6.43 13.84 -4.12
CA LEU A 152 5.00 14.02 -3.99
C LEU A 152 4.28 13.78 -5.32
N ALA A 153 4.80 14.32 -6.43
CA ALA A 153 4.27 14.13 -7.78
C ALA A 153 4.22 12.64 -8.17
N ARG A 154 5.33 11.93 -7.97
CA ARG A 154 5.41 10.49 -8.21
C ARG A 154 4.40 9.70 -7.38
N GLN A 155 4.28 10.01 -6.10
CA GLN A 155 3.36 9.30 -5.21
C GLN A 155 1.89 9.69 -5.44
N SER A 156 1.59 10.91 -5.88
CA SER A 156 0.24 11.28 -6.32
C SER A 156 -0.15 10.56 -7.60
N HIS A 157 0.77 10.45 -8.56
CA HIS A 157 0.55 9.67 -9.78
C HIS A 157 0.36 8.18 -9.45
N LEU A 158 1.17 7.62 -8.54
CA LEU A 158 0.98 6.26 -8.06
C LEU A 158 -0.40 6.08 -7.40
N LEU A 159 -0.83 7.06 -6.59
CA LEU A 159 -2.13 7.02 -5.90
C LEU A 159 -3.28 6.99 -6.91
N GLU A 160 -3.21 7.82 -7.95
CA GLU A 160 -4.15 7.80 -9.06
C GLU A 160 -4.19 6.42 -9.74
N ASN A 161 -3.03 5.86 -10.08
CA ASN A 161 -2.96 4.56 -10.76
C ASN A 161 -3.58 3.44 -9.91
N VAL A 162 -3.27 3.37 -8.61
CA VAL A 162 -3.87 2.35 -7.73
C VAL A 162 -5.37 2.59 -7.49
N ALA A 163 -5.85 3.83 -7.55
CA ALA A 163 -7.27 4.15 -7.48
C ALA A 163 -8.01 3.70 -8.75
N ARG A 164 -7.45 3.96 -9.93
CA ARG A 164 -7.98 3.49 -11.22
C ARG A 164 -7.95 1.97 -11.34
N ASP A 165 -6.91 1.30 -10.83
CA ASP A 165 -6.86 -0.16 -10.74
C ASP A 165 -7.96 -0.71 -9.82
N LEU A 166 -8.22 -0.05 -8.69
CA LEU A 166 -9.31 -0.42 -7.78
C LEU A 166 -10.68 -0.26 -8.45
N GLN A 167 -10.89 0.83 -9.18
CA GLN A 167 -12.11 1.07 -9.99
C GLN A 167 -12.33 -0.03 -11.02
N GLN A 168 -11.32 -0.34 -11.85
CA GLN A 168 -11.41 -1.42 -12.84
C GLN A 168 -11.62 -2.80 -12.22
N LEU A 169 -11.12 -3.03 -11.00
CA LEU A 169 -11.39 -4.26 -10.27
C LEU A 169 -12.86 -4.30 -9.83
N ASP A 170 -13.38 -3.22 -9.25
CA ASP A 170 -14.78 -3.10 -8.81
C ASP A 170 -15.76 -3.35 -9.95
N GLU A 171 -15.56 -2.72 -11.11
CA GLU A 171 -16.39 -2.94 -12.31
C GLU A 171 -16.48 -4.41 -12.74
N ARG A 172 -15.40 -5.17 -12.53
CA ARG A 172 -15.34 -6.61 -12.87
C ARG A 172 -15.97 -7.50 -11.81
N VAL A 173 -15.76 -7.19 -10.52
CA VAL A 173 -16.09 -8.12 -9.43
C VAL A 173 -17.38 -7.76 -8.67
N ASN A 174 -17.83 -6.51 -8.76
CA ASN A 174 -18.85 -5.96 -7.88
C ASN A 174 -19.91 -5.14 -8.64
N GLN A 175 -20.57 -5.76 -9.62
CA GLN A 175 -21.63 -5.12 -10.40
C GLN A 175 -22.93 -4.83 -9.62
N ARG A 176 -23.04 -5.31 -8.38
CA ARG A 176 -24.30 -5.26 -7.59
C ARG A 176 -24.34 -4.13 -6.57
N ASP A 177 -23.20 -3.69 -6.05
CA ASP A 177 -23.13 -2.63 -5.06
C ASP A 177 -22.76 -1.30 -5.71
N ARG A 178 -23.74 -0.69 -6.37
CA ARG A 178 -23.57 0.60 -7.07
C ARG A 178 -23.01 1.69 -6.15
N ARG A 179 -23.37 1.68 -4.86
CA ARG A 179 -22.91 2.70 -3.91
C ARG A 179 -21.41 2.60 -3.63
N LEU A 180 -20.87 1.38 -3.60
CA LEU A 180 -19.42 1.19 -3.49
C LEU A 180 -18.72 1.61 -4.79
N GLY A 181 -19.27 1.24 -5.95
CA GLY A 181 -18.75 1.66 -7.24
C GLY A 181 -18.70 3.18 -7.41
N ASP A 182 -19.79 3.89 -7.06
CA ASP A 182 -19.86 5.35 -7.09
C ASP A 182 -18.80 5.99 -6.19
N ALA A 183 -18.57 5.44 -4.99
CA ALA A 183 -17.55 5.94 -4.06
C ALA A 183 -16.11 5.70 -4.56
N ILE A 184 -15.85 4.53 -5.18
CA ILE A 184 -14.54 4.23 -5.77
C ILE A 184 -14.26 5.12 -6.98
N GLN A 185 -15.27 5.37 -7.81
CA GLN A 185 -15.17 6.30 -8.93
C GLN A 185 -14.86 7.72 -8.45
N GLU A 186 -15.62 8.23 -7.47
CA GLU A 186 -15.36 9.55 -6.89
C GLU A 186 -13.93 9.64 -6.34
N PHE A 187 -13.47 8.62 -5.61
CA PHE A 187 -12.10 8.58 -5.11
C PHE A 187 -11.06 8.64 -6.25
N ALA A 188 -11.24 7.86 -7.32
CA ALA A 188 -10.33 7.87 -8.47
C ALA A 188 -10.27 9.25 -9.15
N ASP A 189 -11.42 9.90 -9.32
CA ASP A 189 -11.50 11.23 -9.95
C ASP A 189 -10.84 12.31 -9.06
N ARG A 190 -10.99 12.21 -7.72
CA ARG A 190 -10.27 13.10 -6.78
C ARG A 190 -8.77 12.88 -6.80
N THR A 191 -8.30 11.63 -6.91
CA THR A 191 -6.86 11.36 -6.97
C THR A 191 -6.22 11.86 -8.26
N GLU A 192 -6.92 11.76 -9.40
CA GLU A 192 -6.49 12.36 -10.67
C GLU A 192 -6.40 13.89 -10.54
N HIS A 193 -7.45 14.52 -10.02
CA HIS A 193 -7.44 15.96 -9.80
C HIS A 193 -6.27 16.41 -8.90
N PHE A 194 -6.05 15.71 -7.79
CA PHE A 194 -4.95 16.00 -6.89
C PHE A 194 -3.58 15.85 -7.57
N HIS A 195 -3.38 14.78 -8.35
CA HIS A 195 -2.16 14.61 -9.14
C HIS A 195 -1.94 15.78 -10.11
N GLU A 196 -2.96 16.20 -10.87
CA GLU A 196 -2.84 17.35 -11.77
C GLU A 196 -2.43 18.64 -11.04
N VAL A 197 -2.96 18.85 -9.84
CA VAL A 197 -2.63 20.02 -9.01
C VAL A 197 -1.17 19.97 -8.55
N VAL A 198 -0.69 18.79 -8.15
CA VAL A 198 0.71 18.58 -7.76
C VAL A 198 1.64 18.88 -8.95
N GLU A 199 1.32 18.39 -10.14
CA GLU A 199 2.06 18.67 -11.38
C GLU A 199 2.08 20.15 -11.75
N LYS A 200 0.96 20.86 -11.53
CA LYS A 200 0.88 22.32 -11.70
C LYS A 200 1.72 23.11 -10.67
N GLY A 201 2.31 22.43 -9.69
CA GLY A 201 3.22 23.03 -8.72
C GLY A 201 2.55 23.92 -7.70
N ALA A 202 1.29 23.59 -7.32
CA ALA A 202 0.54 24.32 -6.32
C ALA A 202 1.29 24.47 -4.98
N ASP A 203 0.92 25.49 -4.20
CA ASP A 203 1.50 25.70 -2.89
C ASP A 203 1.00 24.67 -1.86
N THR A 204 1.70 24.59 -0.73
CA THR A 204 1.44 23.57 0.30
C THR A 204 0.06 23.71 0.97
N GLU A 205 -0.53 24.90 1.00
CA GLU A 205 -1.86 25.09 1.59
C GLU A 205 -2.93 24.56 0.64
N HIS A 206 -2.82 24.89 -0.64
CA HIS A 206 -3.69 24.37 -1.70
C HIS A 206 -3.60 22.84 -1.80
N LEU A 207 -2.39 22.28 -1.83
CA LEU A 207 -2.17 20.83 -1.82
C LEU A 207 -2.80 20.13 -0.61
N ARG A 208 -2.81 20.78 0.55
CA ARG A 208 -3.46 20.23 1.75
C ARG A 208 -4.98 20.23 1.61
N GLY A 209 -5.55 21.31 1.07
CA GLY A 209 -6.98 21.41 0.79
C GLY A 209 -7.43 20.31 -0.17
N ASP A 210 -6.76 20.16 -1.30
CA ASP A 210 -7.14 19.17 -2.31
C ASP A 210 -6.92 17.73 -1.83
N PHE A 211 -5.83 17.48 -1.08
CA PHE A 211 -5.63 16.16 -0.50
C PHE A 211 -6.68 15.83 0.58
N GLN A 212 -7.27 16.83 1.26
CA GLN A 212 -8.36 16.57 2.19
C GLN A 212 -9.59 15.99 1.46
N GLU A 213 -9.88 16.43 0.24
CA GLU A 213 -10.96 15.85 -0.56
C GLU A 213 -10.67 14.39 -0.94
N VAL A 214 -9.41 14.07 -1.25
CA VAL A 214 -8.94 12.70 -1.48
C VAL A 214 -9.10 11.84 -0.21
N ASP A 215 -8.71 12.36 0.95
CA ASP A 215 -8.82 11.67 2.24
C ASP A 215 -10.30 11.39 2.58
N GLU A 216 -11.19 12.36 2.41
CA GLU A 216 -12.62 12.19 2.64
C GLU A 216 -13.24 11.15 1.69
N ALA A 217 -12.91 11.18 0.41
CA ALA A 217 -13.36 10.19 -0.56
C ALA A 217 -12.83 8.78 -0.22
N TRP A 218 -11.57 8.66 0.21
CA TRP A 218 -11.00 7.40 0.65
C TRP A 218 -11.72 6.83 1.88
N HIS A 219 -12.04 7.68 2.86
CA HIS A 219 -12.82 7.26 4.04
C HIS A 219 -14.18 6.67 3.65
N HIS A 220 -14.86 7.28 2.68
CA HIS A 220 -16.13 6.77 2.17
C HIS A 220 -15.97 5.41 1.48
N VAL A 221 -14.91 5.22 0.69
CA VAL A 221 -14.60 3.90 0.08
C VAL A 221 -14.40 2.84 1.16
N VAL A 222 -13.56 3.10 2.18
CA VAL A 222 -13.27 2.13 3.24
C VAL A 222 -14.52 1.79 4.06
N GLU A 223 -15.34 2.79 4.42
CA GLU A 223 -16.60 2.57 5.15
C GLU A 223 -17.53 1.61 4.38
N ARG A 224 -17.72 1.86 3.08
CA ARG A 224 -18.55 1.01 2.21
C ARG A 224 -17.95 -0.37 2.02
N LEU A 225 -16.64 -0.45 1.81
CA LEU A 225 -15.92 -1.70 1.59
C LEU A 225 -15.97 -2.62 2.82
N ASN A 226 -15.89 -2.06 4.03
CA ASN A 226 -16.05 -2.81 5.28
C ASN A 226 -17.49 -3.35 5.44
N GLY A 227 -18.50 -2.64 4.93
CA GLY A 227 -19.89 -3.11 4.89
C GLY A 227 -20.20 -4.13 3.78
N SER A 228 -19.36 -4.22 2.74
CA SER A 228 -19.61 -5.06 1.57
C SER A 228 -19.36 -6.55 1.82
N LYS A 229 -20.29 -7.40 1.36
CA LYS A 229 -20.16 -8.87 1.44
C LYS A 229 -19.20 -9.45 0.40
N TYR A 230 -18.94 -8.73 -0.69
CA TYR A 230 -18.13 -9.19 -1.82
C TYR A 230 -16.70 -8.61 -1.80
N GLY A 231 -16.33 -7.98 -0.68
CA GLY A 231 -15.14 -7.14 -0.59
C GLY A 231 -13.80 -7.86 -0.47
N TYR A 232 -13.68 -9.19 -0.52
CA TYR A 232 -12.37 -9.83 -0.26
C TYR A 232 -11.27 -9.35 -1.23
N TYR A 233 -11.52 -9.45 -2.54
CA TYR A 233 -10.56 -9.01 -3.56
C TYR A 233 -10.35 -7.49 -3.54
N LEU A 234 -11.43 -6.73 -3.34
CA LEU A 234 -11.38 -5.28 -3.25
C LEU A 234 -10.60 -4.81 -2.01
N ARG A 235 -10.73 -5.48 -0.87
CA ARG A 235 -9.95 -5.20 0.34
C ARG A 235 -8.47 -5.48 0.15
N ALA A 236 -8.12 -6.55 -0.56
CA ALA A 236 -6.72 -6.83 -0.89
C ALA A 236 -6.12 -5.70 -1.75
N ALA A 237 -6.85 -5.23 -2.79
CA ALA A 237 -6.42 -4.10 -3.60
C ALA A 237 -6.38 -2.79 -2.80
N ALA A 238 -7.38 -2.55 -1.95
CA ALA A 238 -7.47 -1.38 -1.08
C ALA A 238 -6.29 -1.25 -0.10
N GLN A 239 -5.60 -2.34 0.26
CA GLN A 239 -4.37 -2.25 1.07
C GLN A 239 -3.23 -1.50 0.35
N ASN A 240 -3.14 -1.65 -0.98
CA ASN A 240 -2.12 -0.93 -1.74
C ASN A 240 -2.47 0.55 -1.83
N VAL A 241 -3.77 0.86 -2.03
CA VAL A 241 -4.27 2.24 -1.99
C VAL A 241 -4.02 2.87 -0.63
N ASP A 242 -4.40 2.22 0.47
CA ASP A 242 -4.21 2.73 1.83
C ASP A 242 -2.74 3.04 2.12
N ARG A 243 -1.82 2.18 1.65
CA ARG A 243 -0.37 2.39 1.79
C ARG A 243 0.07 3.67 1.09
N VAL A 244 -0.29 3.86 -0.17
CA VAL A 244 0.12 5.02 -0.97
C VAL A 244 -0.57 6.29 -0.45
N HIS A 245 -1.86 6.21 -0.15
CA HIS A 245 -2.63 7.28 0.48
C HIS A 245 -1.96 7.79 1.76
N ASN A 246 -1.55 6.87 2.64
CA ASN A 246 -0.86 7.23 3.89
C ASN A 246 0.52 7.87 3.63
N GLN A 247 1.25 7.44 2.60
CA GLN A 247 2.51 8.06 2.19
C GLN A 247 2.29 9.49 1.70
N VAL A 248 1.32 9.72 0.81
CA VAL A 248 0.93 11.05 0.33
C VAL A 248 0.51 11.94 1.50
N HIS A 249 -0.33 11.43 2.41
CA HIS A 249 -0.71 12.14 3.63
C HIS A 249 0.51 12.56 4.46
N GLU A 250 1.49 11.67 4.67
CA GLU A 250 2.73 11.98 5.40
C GLU A 250 3.50 13.13 4.75
N MET A 251 3.49 13.23 3.41
CA MET A 251 4.20 14.27 2.67
C MET A 251 3.48 15.63 2.64
N VAL A 252 2.15 15.65 2.53
CA VAL A 252 1.38 16.92 2.49
C VAL A 252 1.08 17.48 3.88
N THR A 253 1.09 16.63 4.90
CA THR A 253 0.89 17.04 6.29
C THR A 253 2.26 17.28 6.92
N PRO A 254 2.72 18.54 7.04
CA PRO A 254 4.00 18.81 7.64
C PRO A 254 4.03 18.16 9.03
N HIS A 255 5.07 17.38 9.30
CA HIS A 255 5.43 16.93 10.63
C HIS A 255 5.94 18.13 11.44
N GLY A 256 5.09 19.14 11.59
CA GLY A 256 5.33 20.29 12.44
C GLY A 256 5.30 19.81 13.87
N ARG A 257 6.41 20.06 14.57
CA ARG A 257 6.51 20.06 16.03
C ARG A 257 5.16 20.41 16.64
N VAL A 258 4.73 19.63 17.62
CA VAL A 258 3.65 20.01 18.54
C VAL A 258 4.06 21.33 19.18
N THR A 259 3.79 22.46 18.53
CA THR A 259 3.68 23.75 19.21
C THR A 259 2.41 23.62 20.01
N GLU A 260 2.62 23.51 21.32
CA GLU A 260 1.64 23.50 22.38
C GLU A 260 0.42 24.39 22.06
N PRO A 261 -0.81 23.90 22.24
CA PRO A 261 -2.00 24.47 21.58
C PRO A 261 -2.45 25.80 22.19
N ALA A 262 -2.65 26.80 21.34
CA ALA A 262 -3.81 27.68 21.51
C ALA A 262 -5.08 26.85 21.27
N ALA A 263 -6.05 26.92 22.18
CA ALA A 263 -7.23 26.06 22.24
C ALA A 263 -7.95 25.87 20.87
N PRO A 264 -8.29 24.63 20.47
CA PRO A 264 -8.78 24.35 19.11
C PRO A 264 -10.27 24.67 18.95
N ARG A 265 -10.61 25.39 17.87
CA ARG A 265 -11.96 25.43 17.27
C ARG A 265 -12.20 24.30 16.26
N ASN A 266 -11.18 23.50 15.94
CA ASN A 266 -11.29 22.42 14.96
C ASN A 266 -11.66 21.10 15.66
N PRO A 267 -12.59 20.30 15.09
CA PRO A 267 -12.90 18.98 15.60
C PRO A 267 -11.64 18.10 15.66
N PRO A 268 -11.57 17.14 16.58
CA PRO A 268 -10.43 16.21 16.66
C PRO A 268 -10.24 15.50 15.30
N PRO A 269 -8.99 15.23 14.89
CA PRO A 269 -8.73 14.51 13.65
C PRO A 269 -9.49 13.18 13.66
N ARG A 270 -10.24 12.92 12.59
CA ARG A 270 -10.96 11.64 12.44
C ARG A 270 -9.93 10.52 12.48
N ARG A 271 -10.25 9.44 13.21
CA ARG A 271 -9.43 8.23 13.19
C ARG A 271 -9.50 7.64 11.79
N ARG A 272 -8.34 7.40 11.16
CA ARG A 272 -8.27 6.74 9.85
C ARG A 272 -8.95 5.37 9.93
N PRO A 273 -9.84 5.03 8.99
CA PRO A 273 -10.58 3.79 9.02
C PRO A 273 -9.63 2.65 8.66
N ALA A 274 -9.58 1.64 9.53
CA ALA A 274 -8.84 0.42 9.22
C ALA A 274 -9.65 -0.41 8.22
N ILE A 275 -8.97 -1.00 7.23
CA ILE A 275 -9.58 -2.03 6.37
C ILE A 275 -9.72 -3.30 7.20
N GLU A 276 -10.97 -3.75 7.40
CA GLU A 276 -11.26 -4.94 8.19
C GLU A 276 -11.35 -6.18 7.30
N PHE A 277 -10.67 -7.26 7.71
CA PHE A 277 -10.76 -8.55 7.05
C PHE A 277 -11.56 -9.52 7.90
N GLU A 278 -12.57 -10.13 7.29
CA GLU A 278 -13.26 -11.29 7.85
C GLU A 278 -12.85 -12.51 7.03
N ILE A 279 -12.02 -13.38 7.62
CA ILE A 279 -11.69 -14.68 7.01
C ILE A 279 -12.66 -15.73 7.57
N PRO A 280 -13.39 -16.47 6.71
CA PRO A 280 -14.27 -17.56 7.14
C PRO A 280 -13.50 -18.56 8.02
N GLY A 281 -13.99 -18.77 9.25
CA GLY A 281 -13.38 -19.70 10.22
C GLY A 281 -12.23 -19.15 11.07
N VAL A 282 -11.67 -17.97 10.74
CA VAL A 282 -10.58 -17.33 11.52
C VAL A 282 -11.09 -16.11 12.31
N GLY A 283 -12.14 -15.43 11.82
CA GLY A 283 -12.75 -14.27 12.47
C GLY A 283 -12.30 -12.93 11.86
N ARG A 284 -12.64 -11.83 12.53
CA ARG A 284 -12.29 -10.47 12.09
C ARG A 284 -10.93 -10.06 12.62
N PHE A 285 -10.10 -9.49 11.76
CA PHE A 285 -8.86 -8.85 12.14
C PHE A 285 -8.65 -7.55 11.37
N GLN A 286 -7.98 -6.62 12.03
CA GLN A 286 -7.53 -5.35 11.46
C GLN A 286 -6.04 -5.50 11.15
N ILE A 287 -5.65 -5.06 9.95
CA ILE A 287 -4.23 -4.95 9.63
C ILE A 287 -3.75 -3.64 10.27
N PRO A 288 -2.72 -3.68 11.13
CA PRO A 288 -2.19 -2.46 11.72
C PRO A 288 -1.66 -1.54 10.61
N GLN A 289 -2.14 -0.29 10.61
CA GLN A 289 -1.63 0.78 9.76
C GLN A 289 -0.22 1.21 10.21
#